data_AF-A0A0S7BEY2-F1
#
_entry.id   AF-A0A0S7BEY2-F1
#
_cell.length_a   1.000
_cell.length_b   1.000
_cell.length_c   1.000
_cell.angle_alpha   90.00
_cell.angle_beta   90.00
_cell.angle_gamma   90.00
#
_symmetry.space_group_name_H-M   'P 1'
#
loop_
_entity.id
_entity.type
_entity.pdbx_description
1 polymer ?
#
loop_
_entity_poly.entity_id
_entity_poly.type
_entity_poly.pdbx_seq_one_letter_code
_entity_poly.pdbx_strand_id
1 'polypeptide(L)'
;MLDRQNYLKVKLFLKFSRDVHGRSSLQISNDFEHLKTLLLWAGSQPLSSAPAFNTSLPDFLFQKVDKGLDQAELQNILNTNQRFFLWTKAMFPDEFKNIHLSWIIKISAITEGKEVII
;
A
#
# COMPACT_ATOMS: atom_id res chain seq x y z
N MET A 1 17.44 3.84 0.14
CA MET A 1 17.46 3.19 1.47
C MET A 1 16.02 3.06 1.95
N LEU A 2 15.65 1.93 2.54
CA LEU A 2 14.29 1.72 3.06
C LEU A 2 14.22 2.05 4.54
N ASP A 3 13.10 2.63 4.98
CA ASP A 3 12.83 2.80 6.40
C ASP A 3 12.58 1.44 7.08
N ARG A 4 13.30 1.18 8.17
CA ARG A 4 13.26 -0.10 8.89
C ARG A 4 11.91 -0.29 9.59
N GLN A 5 11.30 0.78 10.11
CA GLN A 5 10.04 0.68 10.84
C GLN A 5 8.88 0.34 9.91
N ASN A 6 8.86 0.92 8.71
CA ASN A 6 7.92 0.57 7.64
C ASN A 6 8.03 -0.92 7.30
N TYR A 7 9.25 -1.44 7.11
CA TYR A 7 9.46 -2.86 6.80
C TYR A 7 8.94 -3.78 7.91
N LEU A 8 9.23 -3.45 9.18
CA LEU A 8 8.76 -4.24 10.32
C LEU A 8 7.22 -4.24 10.42
N LYS A 9 6.58 -3.11 10.15
CA LYS A 9 5.10 -3.02 10.12
C LYS A 9 4.50 -3.86 9.00
N VAL A 10 5.12 -3.89 7.81
CA VAL A 10 4.72 -4.80 6.72
C VAL A 10 4.81 -6.26 7.17
N LYS A 11 5.92 -6.67 7.81
CA LYS A 11 6.07 -8.03 8.32
C LYS A 11 5.02 -8.38 9.38
N LEU A 12 4.70 -7.44 10.26
CA LEU A 12 3.69 -7.64 11.29
C LEU A 12 2.28 -7.73 10.69
N PHE A 13 1.94 -6.90 9.71
CA PHE A 13 0.68 -6.96 8.97
C PHE A 13 0.50 -8.32 8.27
N LEU A 14 1.55 -8.82 7.62
CA LEU A 14 1.48 -10.12 6.92
C LEU A 14 1.30 -11.28 7.90
N LYS A 15 1.98 -11.23 9.05
CA LYS A 15 1.76 -12.19 10.13
C LYS A 15 0.31 -12.14 10.63
N PHE A 16 -0.19 -10.94 10.94
CA PHE A 16 -1.58 -10.73 11.36
C PHE A 16 -2.57 -11.27 10.32
N SER A 17 -2.34 -10.99 9.04
CA SER A 17 -3.23 -11.41 7.95
C SER A 17 -3.26 -12.94 7.78
N ARG A 18 -2.14 -13.62 8.05
CA ARG A 18 -2.09 -15.08 8.07
C ARG A 18 -2.82 -15.65 9.30
N ASP A 19 -2.45 -15.15 10.47
CA ASP A 19 -2.87 -15.74 11.75
C ASP A 19 -4.34 -15.43 12.09
N VAL A 20 -4.83 -14.25 11.70
CA VAL A 20 -6.18 -13.77 12.05
C VAL A 20 -7.16 -13.89 10.89
N HIS A 21 -6.75 -13.55 9.66
CA HIS A 21 -7.64 -13.63 8.49
C HIS A 21 -7.50 -14.94 7.71
N GLY A 22 -6.68 -15.88 8.18
CA GLY A 22 -6.53 -17.21 7.58
C GLY A 22 -6.01 -17.19 6.14
N ARG A 23 -5.28 -16.13 5.73
CA ARG A 23 -4.76 -16.03 4.37
C ARG A 23 -3.73 -17.12 4.11
N SER A 24 -3.80 -17.70 2.91
CA SER A 24 -2.89 -18.77 2.49
C SER A 24 -1.45 -18.24 2.30
N SER A 25 -0.47 -19.15 2.31
CA SER A 25 0.94 -18.78 2.05
C SER A 25 1.11 -18.07 0.70
N LEU A 26 0.37 -18.49 -0.34
CA LEU A 26 0.40 -17.84 -1.65
C LEU A 26 -0.13 -16.41 -1.58
N GLN A 27 -1.26 -16.19 -0.89
CA GLN A 27 -1.83 -14.85 -0.71
C GLN A 27 -0.89 -13.93 0.06
N ILE A 28 -0.20 -14.45 1.09
CA ILE A 28 0.80 -13.69 1.85
C ILE A 28 2.01 -13.33 0.99
N SER A 29 2.48 -14.24 0.13
CA SER A 29 3.56 -13.94 -0.80
C SER A 29 3.16 -12.83 -1.78
N ASN A 30 1.96 -12.92 -2.36
CA ASN A 30 1.45 -11.88 -3.27
C ASN A 30 1.28 -10.54 -2.55
N ASP A 31 0.67 -10.53 -1.36
CA ASP A 31 0.55 -9.32 -0.56
C ASP A 31 1.91 -8.71 -0.21
N PHE A 32 2.93 -9.53 0.04
CA PHE A 32 4.28 -9.04 0.28
C PHE A 32 4.87 -8.35 -0.96
N GLU A 33 4.70 -8.90 -2.16
CA GLU A 33 5.15 -8.24 -3.40
C GLU A 33 4.43 -6.89 -3.63
N HIS A 34 3.13 -6.83 -3.35
CA HIS A 34 2.38 -5.57 -3.41
C HIS A 34 2.93 -4.54 -2.40
N LEU A 35 3.18 -4.95 -1.16
CA LEU A 35 3.70 -4.08 -0.10
C LEU A 35 5.17 -3.71 -0.28
N LYS A 36 5.98 -4.51 -0.99
CA LYS A 36 7.32 -4.07 -1.42
C LYS A 36 7.23 -2.84 -2.30
N THR A 37 6.22 -2.76 -3.17
CA THR A 37 6.03 -1.59 -4.01
C THR A 37 5.70 -0.34 -3.19
N LEU A 38 4.93 -0.51 -2.11
CA LEU A 38 4.69 0.56 -1.12
C LEU A 38 5.96 0.99 -0.39
N LEU A 39 6.80 0.03 0.03
CA LEU A 39 8.08 0.34 0.68
C LEU A 39 9.03 1.09 -0.27
N LEU A 40 9.07 0.70 -1.55
CA LEU A 40 9.86 1.39 -2.56
C LEU A 40 9.37 2.81 -2.80
N TRP A 41 8.05 3.01 -2.85
CA TRP A 41 7.44 4.34 -2.97
C TRP A 41 7.80 5.24 -1.79
N ALA A 42 7.69 4.72 -0.56
CA ALA A 42 8.00 5.48 0.65
C ALA A 42 9.51 5.74 0.83
N GLY A 43 10.36 4.85 0.33
CA GLY A 43 11.81 4.93 0.51
C GLY A 43 12.17 4.99 2.00
N SER A 44 12.84 6.07 2.42
CA SER A 44 13.22 6.32 3.81
C SER A 44 12.19 7.14 4.60
N GLN A 45 11.10 7.59 3.97
CA GLN A 45 10.07 8.39 4.64
C GLN A 45 9.13 7.47 5.42
N PRO A 46 8.70 7.87 6.64
CA PRO A 46 7.79 7.05 7.42
C PRO A 46 6.40 7.01 6.77
N LEU A 47 5.80 5.82 6.67
CA LEU A 47 4.48 5.63 6.05
C LEU A 47 3.37 6.39 6.78
N SER A 48 3.56 6.75 8.06
CA SER A 48 2.67 7.63 8.81
C SER A 48 2.55 9.05 8.24
N SER A 49 3.52 9.46 7.41
CA SER A 49 3.52 10.75 6.70
C SER A 49 3.16 10.63 5.22
N ALA A 50 2.70 9.45 4.77
CA ALA A 50 2.37 9.17 3.37
C ALA A 50 1.48 10.22 2.66
N PRO A 51 0.48 10.85 3.30
CA PRO A 51 -0.31 11.91 2.64
C PRO A 51 0.50 13.15 2.23
N ALA A 52 1.67 13.36 2.82
CA ALA A 52 2.54 14.52 2.57
C ALA A 52 3.68 14.22 1.58
N PHE A 53 3.72 13.02 0.98
CA PHE A 53 4.75 12.70 -0.01
C PHE A 53 4.53 13.49 -1.31
N ASN A 54 5.62 13.91 -1.94
CA ASN A 54 5.58 14.72 -3.17
C ASN A 54 4.92 13.98 -4.35
N THR A 55 5.09 12.66 -4.41
CA THR A 55 4.49 11.81 -5.44
C THR A 55 3.42 10.94 -4.81
N SER A 56 2.20 10.97 -5.33
CA SER A 56 1.13 10.10 -4.86
C SER A 56 1.45 8.62 -5.17
N LEU A 57 0.97 7.69 -4.35
CA LEU A 57 1.16 6.26 -4.59
C LEU A 57 0.61 5.81 -5.96
N PRO A 58 -0.61 6.22 -6.38
CA PRO A 58 -1.08 5.94 -7.73
C PRO A 58 -0.16 6.47 -8.82
N ASP A 59 0.31 7.73 -8.73
CA ASP A 59 1.18 8.29 -9.78
C ASP A 59 2.51 7.54 -9.86
N PHE A 60 3.08 7.14 -8.72
CA PHE A 60 4.26 6.25 -8.68
C PHE A 60 3.99 4.90 -9.34
N LEU A 61 2.81 4.32 -9.13
CA LEU A 61 2.43 3.05 -9.74
C LEU A 61 2.15 3.18 -11.24
N PHE A 62 1.52 4.25 -11.70
CA PHE A 62 1.27 4.50 -13.12
C PHE A 62 2.58 4.63 -13.91
N GLN A 63 3.61 5.26 -13.35
CA GLN A 63 4.94 5.28 -13.96
C GLN A 63 5.58 3.87 -14.10
N LYS A 64 5.08 2.88 -13.36
CA LYS A 64 5.44 1.47 -13.53
C LYS A 64 4.49 0.70 -14.47
N VAL A 65 3.24 1.14 -14.62
CA VAL A 65 2.25 0.55 -15.55
C VAL A 65 2.73 0.63 -16.99
N ASP A 66 3.34 1.75 -17.37
CA ASP A 66 3.99 1.93 -18.69
C ASP A 66 5.11 0.90 -18.97
N LYS A 67 5.48 0.07 -17.97
CA LYS A 67 6.48 -0.99 -18.06
C LYS A 67 5.88 -2.40 -17.98
N GLY A 68 4.56 -2.56 -18.14
CA GLY A 68 3.89 -3.86 -18.30
C GLY A 68 3.07 -4.35 -17.10
N LEU A 69 2.59 -3.46 -16.22
CA LEU A 69 1.64 -3.82 -15.16
C LEU A 69 0.22 -3.73 -15.72
N ASP A 70 -0.57 -4.81 -15.65
CA ASP A 70 -1.98 -4.74 -16.06
C ASP A 70 -2.85 -4.02 -15.00
N GLN A 71 -4.05 -3.58 -15.42
CA GLN A 71 -4.97 -2.82 -14.58
C GLN A 71 -5.51 -3.63 -13.39
N ALA A 72 -5.67 -4.95 -13.54
CA ALA A 72 -6.16 -5.81 -12.46
C ALA A 72 -5.11 -5.94 -11.35
N GLU A 73 -3.84 -6.10 -11.74
CA GLU A 73 -2.73 -6.15 -10.80
C GLU A 73 -2.50 -4.80 -10.11
N LEU A 74 -2.64 -3.69 -10.84
CA LEU A 74 -2.64 -2.36 -10.23
C LEU A 74 -3.71 -2.25 -9.14
N GLN A 75 -4.93 -2.72 -9.42
CA GLN A 75 -6.02 -2.71 -8.44
C GLN A 75 -5.69 -3.61 -7.24
N ASN A 76 -5.09 -4.78 -7.44
CA ASN A 76 -4.67 -5.68 -6.36
C ASN A 76 -3.64 -5.03 -5.44
N ILE A 77 -2.67 -4.31 -6.01
CA ILE A 77 -1.66 -3.55 -5.27
C ILE A 77 -2.35 -2.47 -4.44
N LEU A 78 -3.20 -1.64 -5.05
CA LEU A 78 -3.92 -0.56 -4.35
C LEU A 78 -4.81 -1.09 -3.22
N ASN A 79 -5.56 -2.16 -3.46
CA ASN A 79 -6.40 -2.80 -2.45
C ASN A 79 -5.58 -3.34 -1.28
N THR A 80 -4.41 -3.92 -1.57
CA THR A 80 -3.50 -4.44 -0.52
C THR A 80 -2.93 -3.31 0.32
N ASN A 81 -2.52 -2.21 -0.31
CA ASN A 81 -2.04 -1.02 0.39
C ASN A 81 -3.12 -0.38 1.24
N GLN A 82 -4.36 -0.29 0.75
CA GLN A 82 -5.49 0.21 1.52
C GLN A 82 -5.72 -0.64 2.78
N ARG A 83 -5.79 -1.98 2.65
CA ARG A 83 -5.92 -2.88 3.81
C ARG A 83 -4.81 -2.67 4.83
N PHE A 84 -3.58 -2.51 4.36
CA PHE A 84 -2.43 -2.22 5.22
C PHE A 84 -2.59 -0.91 5.98
N PHE A 85 -2.95 0.19 5.31
CA PHE A 85 -3.14 1.49 5.98
C PHE A 85 -4.32 1.52 6.93
N LEU A 86 -5.40 0.79 6.63
CA LEU A 86 -6.51 0.59 7.58
C LEU A 86 -6.03 -0.13 8.84
N TRP A 87 -5.27 -1.21 8.65
CA TRP A 87 -4.72 -1.98 9.76
C TRP A 87 -3.71 -1.18 10.59
N THR A 88 -2.79 -0.43 9.97
CA THR A 88 -1.84 0.38 10.73
C THR A 88 -2.51 1.51 11.48
N LYS A 89 -3.56 2.12 10.91
CA LYS A 89 -4.35 3.13 11.63
C LYS A 89 -5.03 2.56 12.88
N ALA A 90 -5.47 1.30 12.83
CA ALA A 90 -6.07 0.63 13.97
C ALA A 90 -5.04 0.16 15.01
N MET A 91 -3.90 -0.38 14.58
CA MET A 91 -2.88 -0.97 15.47
C MET A 91 -1.88 0.04 16.02
N PHE A 92 -1.69 1.17 15.34
CA PHE A 92 -0.74 2.23 15.71
C PHE A 92 -1.42 3.61 15.64
N PRO A 93 -2.50 3.84 16.40
CA PRO A 93 -3.33 5.03 16.27
C PRO A 93 -2.55 6.33 16.49
N ASP A 94 -1.62 6.37 17.44
CA ASP A 94 -0.81 7.56 17.72
C ASP A 94 0.16 7.91 16.59
N GLU A 95 0.76 6.89 15.97
CA GLU A 95 1.70 7.05 14.87
C GLU A 95 0.97 7.43 13.57
N PHE A 96 -0.19 6.82 13.31
CA PHE A 96 -0.98 7.02 12.07
C PHE A 96 -2.15 8.00 12.26
N LYS A 97 -2.16 8.80 13.33
CA LYS A 97 -3.25 9.74 13.64
C LYS A 97 -3.52 10.75 12.52
N ASN A 98 -2.45 11.20 11.86
CA ASN A 98 -2.51 12.22 10.80
C ASN A 98 -2.99 11.67 9.45
N ILE A 99 -3.10 10.35 9.30
CA ILE A 99 -3.67 9.76 8.10
C ILE A 99 -5.19 9.74 8.22
N HIS A 100 -5.86 10.61 7.48
CA HIS A 100 -7.33 10.64 7.43
C HIS A 100 -7.90 9.39 6.76
N LEU A 101 -9.01 8.87 7.29
CA LEU A 101 -9.70 7.71 6.72
C LEU A 101 -10.12 7.97 5.27
N SER A 102 -10.56 9.20 4.95
CA SER A 102 -10.91 9.60 3.58
C SER A 102 -9.73 9.51 2.61
N TRP A 103 -8.50 9.73 3.07
CA TRP A 103 -7.30 9.55 2.25
C TRP A 103 -7.05 8.06 1.98
N ILE A 104 -7.20 7.20 3.01
CA ILE A 104 -7.03 5.74 2.87
C ILE A 104 -8.06 5.16 1.88
N ILE A 105 -9.32 5.60 1.97
CA ILE A 105 -10.38 5.16 1.06
C ILE A 105 -10.06 5.54 -0.40
N LYS A 106 -9.48 6.71 -0.63
CA LYS A 106 -9.09 7.17 -1.98
C LYS A 106 -7.97 6.37 -2.63
N ILE A 107 -7.16 5.62 -1.87
CA ILE A 107 -6.06 4.81 -2.42
C ILE A 107 -6.55 3.86 -3.51
N SER A 108 -7.65 3.16 -3.26
CA SER A 108 -8.20 2.16 -4.19
C SER A 108 -9.22 2.71 -5.18
N ALA A 109 -9.57 4.00 -5.07
CA ALA A 109 -10.64 4.62 -5.86
C ALA A 109 -10.16 5.18 -7.21
N ILE A 110 -8.85 5.27 -7.44
CA ILE A 110 -8.25 6.09 -8.53
C ILE A 110 -8.33 5.44 -9.92
N THR A 111 -8.90 4.25 -10.04
CA THR A 111 -8.89 3.47 -11.29
C THR A 111 -10.10 3.69 -12.19
N GLU A 112 -11.12 4.45 -11.76
CA GLU A 112 -12.28 4.79 -12.61
C GLU A 112 -12.04 6.05 -13.48
N GLY A 113 -11.06 6.90 -13.14
CA GLY A 113 -10.90 8.23 -13.76
C GLY A 113 -9.68 8.41 -14.68
N LYS A 114 -8.74 7.46 -14.69
CA LYS A 114 -7.65 7.42 -15.68
C LYS A 114 -8.00 6.32 -16.68
N GLU A 115 -8.97 6.60 -17.56
CA GLU A 115 -9.08 5.84 -18.81
C GLU A 115 -7.71 5.93 -19.49
N VAL A 116 -7.03 4.78 -19.57
CA VAL A 116 -5.87 4.62 -20.43
C VAL A 116 -6.39 4.88 -21.84
N ILE A 117 -6.11 6.06 -22.37
CA ILE A 117 -6.30 6.33 -23.79
C ILE A 117 -5.30 5.41 -24.50
N ILE A 118 -5.80 4.30 -25.05
CA ILE A 118 -5.09 3.39 -25.95
C ILE A 118 -5.05 4.03 -27.34
#